data_AF-A0A961JIS7-F1
#
_entry.id   AF-A0A961JIS7-F1
#
_cell.length_a   1.000
_cell.length_b   1.000
_cell.length_c   1.000
_cell.angle_alpha   90.00
_cell.angle_beta   90.00
_cell.angle_gamma   90.00
#
_symmetry.space_group_name_H-M   'P 1'
#
loop_
_entity.id
_entity.type
_entity.pdbx_description
1 polymer ?
#
loop_
_entity_poly.entity_id
_entity_poly.type
_entity_poly.pdbx_seq_one_letter_code
_entity_poly.pdbx_strand_id
1 'polypeptide(L)' 'MPRYTVRVRYEQDTDIHVYARDEAEAMEKAEDIVSGWNNVISAESQDAEEE' A
#
# COMPACT_ATOMS: atom_id res chain seq x y z
N MET A 1 14.55 7.32 4.31
CA MET A 1 13.08 7.40 4.19
C MET A 1 12.55 6.35 5.13
N PRO A 2 11.62 6.70 6.04
CA PRO A 2 10.94 5.72 6.88
C PRO A 2 10.27 4.63 6.02
N ARG A 3 10.16 3.44 6.60
CA ARG A 3 9.48 2.31 5.99
C ARG A 3 8.08 2.24 6.59
N TYR A 4 7.09 2.09 5.73
CA TYR A 4 5.71 1.93 6.15
C TYR A 4 5.21 0.56 5.71
N THR A 5 4.45 -0.08 6.58
CA THR A 5 3.65 -1.25 6.26
C THR A 5 2.25 -0.77 5.95
N VAL A 6 1.84 -0.91 4.69
CA VAL A 6 0.51 -0.50 4.22
C VAL A 6 -0.31 -1.73 3.91
N ARG A 7 -1.46 -1.85 4.58
CA ARG A 7 -2.44 -2.90 4.30
C ARG A 7 -3.34 -2.46 3.17
N VAL A 8 -3.28 -3.18 2.05
CA VAL A 8 -4.09 -2.93 0.86
C VAL A 8 -5.05 -4.09 0.66
N ARG A 9 -6.31 -3.77 0.37
CA ARG A 9 -7.35 -4.74 0.08
C ARG A 9 -7.62 -4.78 -1.41
N TYR A 10 -7.31 -5.91 -2.05
CA TYR A 10 -7.52 -6.14 -3.47
C TYR A 10 -8.05 -7.58 -3.68
N GLU A 11 -9.33 -7.83 -3.39
CA GLU A 11 -9.91 -9.19 -3.22
C GLU A 11 -9.45 -9.93 -1.94
N GLN A 12 -8.21 -9.72 -1.50
CA GLN A 12 -7.64 -10.22 -0.25
C GLN A 12 -6.96 -9.08 0.49
N ASP A 13 -6.84 -9.20 1.82
CA ASP A 13 -5.98 -8.33 2.62
C ASP A 13 -4.52 -8.71 2.40
N THR A 14 -3.67 -7.73 2.08
CA THR A 14 -2.24 -7.93 1.92
C THR A 14 -1.48 -6.75 2.45
N ASP A 15 -0.43 -7.04 3.22
CA ASP A 15 0.48 -6.04 3.74
C ASP A 15 1.66 -5.88 2.77
N ILE A 16 1.90 -4.65 2.33
CA ILE A 16 3.05 -4.31 1.50
C ILE A 16 3.91 -3.27 2.20
N HIS A 17 5.21 -3.38 1.95
CA HIS A 17 6.19 -2.49 2.56
C HIS A 17 6.64 -1.46 1.53
N VAL A 18 6.47 -0.19 1.87
CA VAL A 18 6.81 0.93 1.00
C VAL A 18 7.70 1.93 1.74
N TYR A 19 8.66 2.50 1.01
CA TYR A 19 9.48 3.59 1.53
C TYR A 19 8.85 4.92 1.11
N ALA A 20 8.45 5.69 2.10
CA ALA A 20 7.80 6.97 1.91
C ALA A 20 8.32 8.00 2.90
N ARG A 21 7.92 9.25 2.73
CA ARG A 21 8.24 10.33 3.69
C ARG A 21 7.21 10.45 4.80
N ASP A 22 5.97 10.13 4.48
CA ASP A 22 4.79 10.31 5.31
C ASP A 22 3.75 9.23 4.94
N GLU A 23 2.80 8.98 5.83
CA GLU A 23 1.75 7.96 5.67
C GLU A 23 0.92 8.16 4.39
N ALA A 24 0.63 9.41 4.02
CA ALA A 24 -0.11 9.72 2.80
C ALA A 24 0.65 9.30 1.52
N GLU A 25 1.96 9.59 1.46
CA GLU A 25 2.82 9.15 0.35
C GLU A 25 2.97 7.62 0.35
N ALA A 26 2.95 6.99 1.53
CA ALA A 26 2.98 5.53 1.66
C ALA A 26 1.71 4.88 1.08
N MET A 27 0.53 5.39 1.44
CA MET A 27 -0.76 4.88 0.94
C MET A 27 -0.87 5.02 -0.58
N GLU A 28 -0.54 6.19 -1.14
CA GLU A 28 -0.59 6.42 -2.59
C GLU A 28 0.34 5.46 -3.36
N LYS A 29 1.59 5.31 -2.90
CA LYS A 29 2.53 4.35 -3.50
C LYS A 29 2.06 2.92 -3.37
N ALA A 30 1.48 2.57 -2.24
CA ALA A 30 0.98 1.23 -1.99
C ALA A 30 -0.18 0.87 -2.93
N GLU A 31 -1.14 1.78 -3.09
CA GLU A 31 -2.24 1.61 -4.04
C GLU A 31 -1.76 1.53 -5.49
N ASP A 32 -0.81 2.37 -5.89
CA ASP A 32 -0.23 2.34 -7.25
C ASP A 32 0.48 1.00 -7.53
N ILE A 33 1.29 0.52 -6.58
CA ILE A 33 1.98 -0.78 -6.69
C ILE A 33 0.98 -1.92 -6.85
N VAL A 34 -0.05 -1.97 -6.00
CA VAL A 34 -1.03 -3.06 -5.99
C VAL A 34 -1.96 -2.97 -7.20
N SER A 35 -2.32 -1.77 -7.64
CA SER A 35 -3.06 -1.55 -8.90
C SER A 35 -2.25 -1.98 -10.13
N GLY A 36 -0.92 -1.96 -10.04
CA GLY A 36 -0.03 -2.46 -11.09
C GLY A 36 0.13 -3.98 -11.13
N TRP A 37 -0.41 -4.74 -10.16
CA TRP A 37 -0.33 -6.20 -10.15
C TRP A 37 -1.27 -6.81 -11.18
N ASN A 38 -0.80 -7.84 -11.91
CA ASN A 38 -1.63 -8.54 -12.89
C ASN A 38 -2.84 -9.18 -12.19
N ASN A 39 -4.06 -8.93 -12.72
CA ASN A 39 -5.37 -9.29 -12.17
C ASN A 39 -5.94 -8.44 -11.03
N VAL A 40 -5.34 -7.31 -10.67
CA VAL A 40 -5.95 -6.44 -9.65
C VAL A 40 -6.94 -5.47 -10.28
N ILE A 41 -8.23 -5.66 -9.98
CA ILE A 41 -9.32 -4.81 -10.51
C ILE A 41 -9.51 -3.54 -9.67
N SER A 42 -9.29 -3.63 -8.36
CA SER A 42 -9.42 -2.53 -7.42
C SER A 42 -8.50 -2.76 -6.23
N ALA A 43 -7.77 -1.73 -5.82
CA ALA A 43 -6.92 -1.72 -4.64
C ALA A 43 -7.33 -0.54 -3.76
N GLU A 44 -7.52 -0.77 -2.47
CA GLU A 44 -7.84 0.28 -1.50
C GLU A 44 -6.94 0.11 -0.28
N SER A 45 -6.20 1.16 0.08
CA SER A 45 -5.41 1.19 1.31
C SER A 45 -6.32 1.35 2.52
N GLN A 46 -6.08 0.51 3.54
CA GLN A 46 -6.89 0.49 4.77
C GLN A 46 -6.14 1.16 5.93
N ASP A 47 -4.86 0.83 6.07
CA ASP A 47 -4.01 1.29 7.17
C ASP A 47 -2.56 1.44 6.69
N ALA A 48 -1.85 2.41 7.24
CA ALA A 48 -0.41 2.60 7.06
C ALA A 48 0.25 2.74 8.44
N GLU A 49 1.18 1.85 8.77
CA GLU A 49 1.93 1.89 10.03
C GLU A 49 3.41 2.15 9.76
N GLU A 50 4.02 3.10 10.48
CA GLU A 50 5.47 3.36 10.43
C GLU A 50 6.24 2.25 11.17
N GLU A 51 7.22 1.65 10.49
CA GLU A 51 8.07 0.56 11.01
C GLU A 51 9.40 1.08 11.60
#